data_AF-K0TD72-F1
#
_entry.id   AF-K0TD72-F1
#
_cell.length_a   1.000
_cell.length_b   1.000
_cell.length_c   1.000
_cell.angle_alpha   90.00
_cell.angle_beta   90.00
_cell.angle_gamma   90.00
#
_symmetry.space_group_name_H-M   'P 1'
#
loop_
_entity.id
_entity.type
_entity.pdbx_description
1 polymer ?
#
loop_
_entity_poly.entity_id
_entity_poly.type
_entity_poly.pdbx_seq_one_letter_code
_entity_poly.pdbx_strand_id
1 'polypeptide(L)'
;VGRWALWGCFELVELQLNEGLEIIGQGAFENCKSLRSVAVPSTVTVLYNLAFCDCSNLVEVQLNEGLGFIGGGAFHTCTALRSVTIPSTVTKLGRYAFAHCTSLSEVIFLNDKRLLNQEFFTCGFRREEQGLLDQEALDEMFYDEDGDFAFLSCPLTTVKISISSTVSERMAKLPRECMLSVEEKIHNLRRLDLLPDGDILVCFPVVRMAAGDEADDDQDDETFKVRDTNNETARSLYQALQLIAFHELKESSILLELALWKSKTDESTSVAREDCRVAIPDPAKSLIMKYCGFAGFLEPAIEGS
;
A
#
# COMPACT_ATOMS: atom_id res chain seq x y z
N VAL A 1 -20.79 -21.98 2.04
CA VAL A 1 -21.72 -22.02 3.19
C VAL A 1 -23.00 -21.34 2.74
N GLY A 2 -24.15 -21.98 2.98
CA GLY A 2 -25.45 -21.42 2.57
C GLY A 2 -25.79 -20.12 3.30
N ARG A 3 -26.83 -19.45 2.82
CA ARG A 3 -27.36 -18.23 3.46
C ARG A 3 -27.87 -18.55 4.86
N TRP A 4 -27.51 -17.73 5.86
CA TRP A 4 -27.88 -17.88 7.27
C TRP A 4 -27.58 -19.26 7.90
N ALA A 5 -26.64 -20.02 7.33
CA ALA A 5 -26.45 -21.43 7.69
C ALA A 5 -26.14 -21.66 9.18
N LEU A 6 -25.41 -20.73 9.80
CA LEU A 6 -24.97 -20.78 11.21
C LEU A 6 -25.37 -19.48 11.93
N TRP A 7 -26.46 -18.85 11.50
CA TRP A 7 -26.97 -17.63 12.13
C TRP A 7 -27.29 -17.86 13.61
N GLY A 8 -26.81 -16.96 14.48
CA GLY A 8 -27.08 -16.98 15.92
C GLY A 8 -26.42 -18.13 16.69
N CYS A 9 -25.35 -18.74 16.16
CA CYS A 9 -24.59 -19.76 16.88
C CYS A 9 -23.73 -19.12 17.98
N PHE A 10 -24.36 -18.74 19.10
CA PHE A 10 -23.73 -17.97 20.17
C PHE A 10 -22.57 -18.70 20.88
N GLU A 11 -22.51 -20.03 20.82
CA GLU A 11 -21.47 -20.85 21.46
C GLU A 11 -20.34 -21.28 20.50
N LEU A 12 -20.40 -20.86 19.23
CA LEU A 12 -19.39 -21.22 18.24
C LEU A 12 -18.09 -20.44 18.52
N VAL A 13 -17.09 -21.09 19.10
CA VAL A 13 -15.78 -20.46 19.43
C VAL A 13 -14.79 -20.58 18.28
N GLU A 14 -14.71 -21.76 17.66
CA GLU A 14 -13.78 -22.07 16.59
C GLU A 14 -14.54 -22.41 15.31
N LEU A 15 -14.12 -21.80 14.20
CA LEU A 15 -14.65 -22.08 12.88
C LEU A 15 -13.52 -22.63 11.99
N GLN A 16 -13.65 -23.89 11.59
CA GLN A 16 -12.80 -24.50 10.58
C GLN A 16 -13.58 -24.62 9.28
N LEU A 17 -13.18 -23.84 8.28
CA LEU A 17 -13.72 -23.93 6.92
C LEU A 17 -12.79 -24.81 6.09
N ASN A 18 -13.37 -25.74 5.35
CA ASN A 18 -12.61 -26.67 4.52
C ASN A 18 -12.33 -26.08 3.13
N GLU A 19 -11.21 -26.48 2.53
CA GLU A 19 -10.89 -26.19 1.13
C GLU A 19 -11.95 -26.76 0.17
N GLY A 20 -12.20 -26.07 -0.93
CA GLY A 20 -13.30 -26.37 -1.87
C GLY A 20 -14.57 -25.56 -1.60
N LEU A 21 -14.55 -24.71 -0.56
CA LEU A 21 -15.57 -23.71 -0.33
C LEU A 21 -15.33 -22.50 -1.23
N GLU A 22 -16.25 -22.21 -2.14
CA GLU A 22 -16.12 -21.04 -3.03
C GLU A 22 -16.75 -19.77 -2.45
N ILE A 23 -17.81 -19.94 -1.65
CA ILE A 23 -18.70 -18.85 -1.25
C ILE A 23 -19.06 -18.95 0.23
N ILE A 24 -19.00 -17.82 0.95
CA ILE A 24 -19.66 -17.64 2.25
C ILE A 24 -20.93 -16.83 2.03
N GLY A 25 -22.08 -17.48 2.24
CA GLY A 25 -23.41 -16.92 1.99
C GLY A 25 -23.76 -15.74 2.90
N GLN A 26 -24.77 -14.99 2.49
CA GLN A 26 -25.25 -13.84 3.26
C GLN A 26 -25.69 -14.27 4.67
N GLY A 27 -25.26 -13.53 5.69
CA GLY A 27 -25.58 -13.80 7.09
C GLY A 27 -25.12 -15.17 7.60
N ALA A 28 -24.19 -15.84 6.91
CA ALA A 28 -23.84 -17.24 7.20
C ALA A 28 -23.41 -17.48 8.65
N PHE A 29 -22.68 -16.54 9.25
CA PHE A 29 -22.17 -16.57 10.62
C PHE A 29 -22.64 -15.36 11.43
N GLU A 30 -23.69 -14.68 10.98
CA GLU A 30 -24.20 -13.51 11.69
C GLU A 30 -24.60 -13.87 13.12
N ASN A 31 -24.33 -12.97 14.07
CA ASN A 31 -24.59 -13.14 15.50
C ASN A 31 -23.84 -14.31 16.18
N CYS A 32 -22.75 -14.82 15.60
CA CYS A 32 -21.86 -15.79 16.26
C CYS A 32 -20.98 -15.12 17.32
N LYS A 33 -21.59 -14.73 18.44
CA LYS A 33 -20.95 -13.86 19.45
C LYS A 33 -19.74 -14.47 20.15
N SER A 34 -19.55 -15.78 20.17
CA SER A 34 -18.36 -16.41 20.79
C SER A 34 -17.21 -16.65 19.80
N LEU A 35 -17.42 -16.40 18.51
CA LEU A 35 -16.43 -16.68 17.48
C LEU A 35 -15.23 -15.73 17.65
N ARG A 36 -14.03 -16.30 17.80
CA ARG A 36 -12.82 -15.51 18.11
C ARG A 36 -11.92 -15.27 16.92
N SER A 37 -11.82 -16.25 16.03
CA SER A 37 -10.94 -16.20 14.88
C SER A 37 -11.57 -16.89 13.69
N VAL A 38 -11.35 -16.32 12.50
CA VAL A 38 -11.77 -16.92 11.23
C VAL A 38 -10.60 -16.96 10.27
N ALA A 39 -10.32 -18.14 9.74
CA ALA A 39 -9.44 -18.31 8.59
C ALA A 39 -10.30 -18.62 7.36
N VAL A 40 -10.30 -17.72 6.39
CA VAL A 40 -11.01 -17.90 5.12
C VAL A 40 -10.15 -18.81 4.23
N PRO A 41 -10.68 -19.95 3.75
CA PRO A 41 -9.94 -20.88 2.88
C PRO A 41 -9.51 -20.25 1.57
N SER A 42 -8.46 -20.79 0.97
CA SER A 42 -7.89 -20.26 -0.27
C SER A 42 -8.87 -20.28 -1.46
N THR A 43 -9.82 -21.20 -1.44
CA THR A 43 -10.84 -21.34 -2.49
C THR A 43 -11.99 -20.34 -2.42
N VAL A 44 -12.15 -19.60 -1.32
CA VAL A 44 -13.26 -18.65 -1.18
C VAL A 44 -12.98 -17.41 -2.00
N THR A 45 -13.89 -17.10 -2.92
CA THR A 45 -13.79 -15.92 -3.80
C THR A 45 -14.73 -14.80 -3.39
N VAL A 46 -15.79 -15.11 -2.63
CA VAL A 46 -16.84 -14.15 -2.26
C VAL A 46 -17.30 -14.32 -0.81
N LEU A 47 -17.27 -13.21 -0.06
CA LEU A 47 -18.02 -13.04 1.19
C LEU A 47 -19.28 -12.22 0.88
N TYR A 48 -20.46 -12.78 1.07
CA TYR A 48 -21.70 -12.04 0.87
C TYR A 48 -22.05 -11.13 2.06
N ASN A 49 -23.09 -10.32 1.87
CA ASN A 49 -23.55 -9.34 2.85
C ASN A 49 -23.78 -9.97 4.23
N LEU A 50 -23.38 -9.27 5.29
CA LEU A 50 -23.58 -9.68 6.68
C LEU A 50 -22.92 -11.02 7.07
N ALA A 51 -22.00 -11.57 6.27
CA ALA A 51 -21.44 -12.90 6.48
C ALA A 51 -20.98 -13.19 7.93
N PHE A 52 -20.37 -12.21 8.60
CA PHE A 52 -19.90 -12.25 9.98
C PHE A 52 -20.43 -11.05 10.81
N CYS A 53 -21.59 -10.50 10.44
CA CYS A 53 -22.20 -9.38 11.17
C CYS A 53 -22.46 -9.74 12.65
N ASP A 54 -22.26 -8.80 13.57
CA ASP A 54 -22.44 -8.97 15.02
C ASP A 54 -21.60 -10.11 15.65
N CYS A 55 -20.49 -10.52 15.03
CA CYS A 55 -19.49 -11.39 15.66
C CYS A 55 -18.63 -10.58 16.64
N SER A 56 -19.23 -10.10 17.73
CA SER A 56 -18.64 -9.08 18.60
C SER A 56 -17.32 -9.46 19.28
N ASN A 57 -17.03 -10.76 19.45
CA ASN A 57 -15.78 -11.27 20.01
C ASN A 57 -14.75 -11.72 18.94
N LEU A 58 -15.02 -11.47 17.66
CA LEU A 58 -14.09 -11.80 16.57
C LEU A 58 -12.88 -10.88 16.67
N VAL A 59 -11.73 -11.43 17.05
CA VAL A 59 -10.47 -10.69 17.26
C VAL A 59 -9.63 -10.67 16.00
N GLU A 60 -9.62 -11.77 15.25
CA GLU A 60 -8.73 -11.99 14.13
C GLU A 60 -9.48 -12.58 12.93
N VAL A 61 -9.22 -12.01 11.75
CA VAL A 61 -9.72 -12.52 10.47
C VAL A 61 -8.54 -12.63 9.52
N GLN A 62 -8.31 -13.85 9.03
CA GLN A 62 -7.35 -14.11 7.98
C GLN A 62 -8.12 -14.27 6.66
N LEU A 63 -8.02 -13.26 5.80
CA LEU A 63 -8.58 -13.28 4.45
C LEU A 63 -7.57 -13.91 3.49
N ASN A 64 -8.05 -14.68 2.51
CA ASN A 64 -7.19 -15.36 1.54
C ASN A 64 -6.88 -14.48 0.32
N GLU A 65 -5.68 -14.68 -0.24
CA GLU A 65 -5.36 -14.25 -1.61
C GLU A 65 -6.21 -15.09 -2.58
N GLY A 66 -7.13 -14.45 -3.28
CA GLY A 66 -8.19 -15.10 -4.08
C GLY A 66 -9.58 -14.56 -3.78
N LEU A 67 -9.75 -13.91 -2.62
CA LEU A 67 -10.98 -13.21 -2.28
C LEU A 67 -11.16 -11.98 -3.16
N GLY A 68 -12.21 -11.93 -3.97
CA GLY A 68 -12.50 -10.82 -4.88
C GLY A 68 -13.43 -9.77 -4.28
N PHE A 69 -14.37 -10.20 -3.44
CA PHE A 69 -15.45 -9.33 -2.97
C PHE A 69 -15.78 -9.56 -1.49
N ILE A 70 -15.90 -8.46 -0.75
CA ILE A 70 -16.41 -8.42 0.63
C ILE A 70 -17.74 -7.67 0.63
N GLY A 71 -18.83 -8.38 0.93
CA GLY A 71 -20.18 -7.84 0.86
C GLY A 71 -20.49 -6.76 1.91
N GLY A 72 -21.62 -6.09 1.71
CA GLY A 72 -22.08 -5.02 2.60
C GLY A 72 -22.32 -5.54 4.02
N GLY A 73 -21.75 -4.86 5.00
CA GLY A 73 -21.82 -5.23 6.41
C GLY A 73 -21.21 -6.59 6.76
N ALA A 74 -20.33 -7.16 5.91
CA ALA A 74 -19.77 -8.48 6.13
C ALA A 74 -19.14 -8.67 7.53
N PHE A 75 -18.54 -7.64 8.10
CA PHE A 75 -17.96 -7.60 9.44
C PHE A 75 -18.54 -6.48 10.32
N HIS A 76 -19.77 -6.04 10.05
CA HIS A 76 -20.44 -4.99 10.82
C HIS A 76 -20.51 -5.39 12.31
N THR A 77 -20.16 -4.46 13.22
CA THR A 77 -20.21 -4.64 14.68
C THR A 77 -19.28 -5.75 15.20
N CYS A 78 -18.20 -6.07 14.47
CA CYS A 78 -17.12 -6.91 15.01
C CYS A 78 -16.27 -6.09 15.98
N THR A 79 -16.82 -5.78 17.17
CA THR A 79 -16.25 -4.82 18.12
C THR A 79 -14.88 -5.21 18.68
N ALA A 80 -14.50 -6.49 18.65
CA ALA A 80 -13.21 -6.97 19.12
C ALA A 80 -12.13 -7.03 18.02
N LEU A 81 -12.49 -6.81 16.75
CA LEU A 81 -11.56 -6.90 15.62
C LEU A 81 -10.56 -5.74 15.71
N ARG A 82 -9.26 -6.05 15.77
CA ARG A 82 -8.21 -5.06 16.02
C ARG A 82 -7.49 -4.59 14.75
N SER A 83 -7.22 -5.55 13.88
CA SER A 83 -6.59 -5.31 12.59
C SER A 83 -7.22 -6.19 11.52
N VAL A 84 -7.17 -5.72 10.28
CA VAL A 84 -7.56 -6.53 9.12
C VAL A 84 -6.58 -6.29 7.97
N THR A 85 -6.16 -7.37 7.34
CA THR A 85 -5.35 -7.33 6.12
C THR A 85 -6.25 -7.65 4.94
N ILE A 86 -6.45 -6.67 4.06
CA ILE A 86 -7.24 -6.79 2.84
C ILE A 86 -6.31 -7.28 1.72
N PRO A 87 -6.55 -8.49 1.18
CA PRO A 87 -5.66 -9.09 0.19
C PRO A 87 -5.70 -8.35 -1.14
N SER A 88 -4.65 -8.56 -1.95
CA SER A 88 -4.44 -7.83 -3.21
C SER A 88 -5.58 -8.05 -4.23
N THR A 89 -6.26 -9.19 -4.13
CA THR A 89 -7.34 -9.62 -5.01
C THR A 89 -8.67 -8.93 -4.75
N VAL A 90 -8.86 -8.27 -3.60
CA VAL A 90 -10.12 -7.61 -3.27
C VAL A 90 -10.25 -6.33 -4.09
N THR A 91 -11.32 -6.25 -4.89
CA THR A 91 -11.55 -5.10 -5.77
C THR A 91 -12.59 -4.13 -5.23
N LYS A 92 -13.48 -4.57 -4.33
CA LYS A 92 -14.53 -3.71 -3.78
C LYS A 92 -14.91 -4.17 -2.38
N LEU A 93 -15.06 -3.20 -1.47
CA LEU A 93 -15.70 -3.41 -0.18
C LEU A 93 -17.15 -2.95 -0.29
N GLY A 94 -18.07 -3.76 0.22
CA GLY A 94 -19.48 -3.41 0.25
C GLY A 94 -19.77 -2.35 1.31
N ARG A 95 -20.96 -1.73 1.19
CA ARG A 95 -21.51 -0.77 2.14
C ARG A 95 -21.29 -1.20 3.58
N TYR A 96 -20.67 -0.34 4.39
CA TYR A 96 -20.46 -0.60 5.82
C TYR A 96 -19.76 -1.94 6.14
N ALA A 97 -18.93 -2.49 5.23
CA ALA A 97 -18.31 -3.80 5.38
C ALA A 97 -17.66 -4.02 6.75
N PHE A 98 -17.07 -2.97 7.34
CA PHE A 98 -16.42 -2.98 8.65
C PHE A 98 -17.00 -1.91 9.60
N ALA A 99 -18.22 -1.44 9.38
CA ALA A 99 -18.79 -0.38 10.22
C ALA A 99 -18.95 -0.83 11.68
N HIS A 100 -18.81 0.13 12.60
CA HIS A 100 -18.90 -0.09 14.05
C HIS A 100 -17.91 -1.11 14.62
N CYS A 101 -16.79 -1.37 13.95
CA CYS A 101 -15.67 -2.10 14.53
C CYS A 101 -14.88 -1.18 15.47
N THR A 102 -15.36 -1.02 16.70
CA THR A 102 -14.85 -0.03 17.67
C THR A 102 -13.43 -0.29 18.18
N SER A 103 -12.87 -1.48 17.97
CA SER A 103 -11.45 -1.79 18.28
C SER A 103 -10.55 -1.78 17.05
N LEU A 104 -11.08 -1.54 15.84
CA LEU A 104 -10.32 -1.64 14.60
C LEU A 104 -9.45 -0.40 14.44
N SER A 105 -8.18 -0.54 14.84
CA SER A 105 -7.19 0.55 14.81
C SER A 105 -6.27 0.49 13.60
N GLU A 106 -6.16 -0.66 12.94
CA GLU A 106 -5.23 -0.88 11.82
C GLU A 106 -5.91 -1.60 10.65
N VAL A 107 -5.73 -1.06 9.45
CA VAL A 107 -6.15 -1.71 8.20
C VAL A 107 -4.96 -1.70 7.26
N ILE A 108 -4.61 -2.87 6.73
CA ILE A 108 -3.49 -3.06 5.80
C ILE A 108 -4.06 -3.50 4.45
N PHE A 109 -3.74 -2.77 3.38
CA PHE A 109 -4.09 -3.13 2.00
C PHE A 109 -2.87 -3.70 1.29
N LEU A 110 -3.03 -4.85 0.64
CA LEU A 110 -1.97 -5.47 -0.17
C LEU A 110 -2.04 -5.10 -1.66
N ASN A 111 -2.90 -4.14 -2.04
CA ASN A 111 -3.12 -3.71 -3.43
C ASN A 111 -2.40 -2.40 -3.76
N ASP A 112 -1.06 -2.41 -3.81
CA ASP A 112 -0.27 -1.21 -4.19
C ASP A 112 -0.60 -0.69 -5.59
N LYS A 113 -0.66 -1.57 -6.59
CA LYS A 113 -0.74 -1.18 -8.00
C LYS A 113 -2.00 -0.39 -8.38
N ARG A 114 -3.09 -0.59 -7.64
CA ARG A 114 -4.36 0.12 -7.86
C ARG A 114 -4.47 1.37 -7.00
N LEU A 115 -3.98 1.33 -5.76
CA LEU A 115 -4.17 2.43 -4.81
C LEU A 115 -3.08 3.51 -4.93
N LEU A 116 -1.94 3.15 -5.52
CA LEU A 116 -0.84 4.06 -5.74
C LEU A 116 -0.72 4.38 -7.22
N ASN A 117 -0.46 5.65 -7.53
CA ASN A 117 -0.34 6.12 -8.90
C ASN A 117 0.83 5.43 -9.60
N GLN A 118 0.57 4.64 -10.65
CA GLN A 118 1.63 3.99 -11.43
C GLN A 118 2.61 5.00 -12.03
N GLU A 119 2.11 6.19 -12.40
CA GLU A 119 2.95 7.28 -12.88
C GLU A 119 4.02 7.71 -11.87
N PHE A 120 3.75 7.60 -10.56
CA PHE A 120 4.72 7.90 -9.52
C PHE A 120 5.94 6.96 -9.61
N PHE A 121 5.69 5.66 -9.83
CA PHE A 121 6.74 4.66 -9.98
C PHE A 121 7.46 4.72 -11.33
N THR A 122 6.78 5.14 -12.41
CA THR A 122 7.37 5.17 -13.76
C THR A 122 8.09 6.48 -14.09
N CYS A 123 7.62 7.63 -13.60
CA CYS A 123 8.07 8.93 -14.10
C CYS A 123 9.17 9.59 -13.26
N GLY A 124 9.53 9.06 -12.09
CA GLY A 124 10.57 9.64 -11.23
C GLY A 124 10.27 11.12 -10.94
N PHE A 125 9.32 11.37 -10.03
CA PHE A 125 8.98 12.69 -9.45
C PHE A 125 9.18 13.89 -10.40
N ARG A 126 8.47 13.93 -11.54
CA ARG A 126 8.51 15.10 -12.44
C ARG A 126 7.73 16.31 -11.92
N ARG A 127 6.97 16.20 -10.83
CA ARG A 127 6.23 17.31 -10.21
C ARG A 127 6.06 17.08 -8.71
N GLU A 128 6.36 18.12 -7.93
CA GLU A 128 5.98 18.23 -6.51
C GLU A 128 4.47 18.22 -6.26
N GLU A 129 3.67 18.26 -7.34
CA GLU A 129 2.23 18.50 -7.35
C GLU A 129 1.37 17.23 -7.55
N GLN A 130 1.94 16.11 -8.00
CA GLN A 130 1.17 14.85 -8.13
C GLN A 130 1.20 14.06 -6.80
N GLY A 131 0.03 13.81 -6.23
CA GLY A 131 -0.11 12.96 -5.04
C GLY A 131 0.32 11.50 -5.31
N LEU A 132 0.73 10.78 -4.27
CA LEU A 132 1.10 9.37 -4.37
C LEU A 132 -0.11 8.44 -4.58
N LEU A 133 -1.27 8.86 -4.07
CA LEU A 133 -2.50 8.09 -4.07
C LEU A 133 -3.32 8.29 -5.34
N ASP A 134 -3.85 7.20 -5.86
CA ASP A 134 -4.96 7.23 -6.81
C ASP A 134 -6.25 7.44 -6.00
N GLN A 135 -6.69 8.69 -5.90
CA GLN A 135 -7.86 9.04 -5.09
C GLN A 135 -9.15 8.41 -5.64
N GLU A 136 -9.27 8.29 -6.96
CA GLU A 136 -10.42 7.67 -7.59
C GLU A 136 -10.49 6.18 -7.23
N ALA A 137 -9.36 5.47 -7.34
CA ALA A 137 -9.29 4.07 -6.97
C ALA A 137 -9.50 3.80 -5.46
N LEU A 138 -9.03 4.70 -4.59
CA LEU A 138 -9.33 4.64 -3.16
C LEU A 138 -10.81 4.87 -2.86
N ASP A 139 -11.39 5.89 -3.50
CA ASP A 139 -12.78 6.23 -3.28
C ASP A 139 -13.69 5.10 -3.79
N GLU A 140 -13.41 4.51 -4.96
CA GLU A 140 -14.12 3.33 -5.48
C GLU A 140 -14.03 2.08 -4.57
N MET A 141 -12.96 1.97 -3.80
CA MET A 141 -12.74 0.82 -2.92
C MET A 141 -13.41 1.01 -1.55
N PHE A 142 -13.43 2.25 -1.04
CA PHE A 142 -13.94 2.59 0.29
C PHE A 142 -15.40 3.01 0.34
N TYR A 143 -15.89 3.61 -0.74
CA TYR A 143 -17.26 4.06 -0.86
C TYR A 143 -18.03 3.13 -1.79
N ASP A 144 -19.29 2.92 -1.47
CA ASP A 144 -20.21 2.29 -2.40
C ASP A 144 -20.82 3.33 -3.38
N GLU A 145 -21.79 2.88 -4.17
CA GLU A 145 -22.48 3.72 -5.16
C GLU A 145 -23.33 4.83 -4.50
N ASP A 146 -23.66 4.67 -3.22
CA ASP A 146 -24.45 5.62 -2.42
C ASP A 146 -23.54 6.62 -1.67
N GLY A 147 -22.21 6.45 -1.71
CA GLY A 147 -21.24 7.29 -1.02
C GLY A 147 -20.96 6.87 0.43
N ASP A 148 -21.38 5.68 0.84
CA ASP A 148 -21.21 5.19 2.20
C ASP A 148 -19.83 4.59 2.47
N PHE A 149 -19.18 5.05 3.53
CA PHE A 149 -17.83 4.62 3.89
C PHE A 149 -17.81 3.23 4.55
N ALA A 150 -16.97 2.32 4.05
CA ALA A 150 -16.87 0.94 4.53
C ALA A 150 -16.46 0.81 6.01
N PHE A 151 -15.74 1.79 6.57
CA PHE A 151 -15.20 1.77 7.95
C PHE A 151 -15.86 2.80 8.88
N LEU A 152 -17.14 3.11 8.66
CA LEU A 152 -17.90 4.06 9.48
C LEU A 152 -17.80 3.73 10.98
N SER A 153 -17.61 4.76 11.81
CA SER A 153 -17.47 4.63 13.28
C SER A 153 -16.31 3.75 13.77
N CYS A 154 -15.28 3.51 12.96
CA CYS A 154 -14.04 2.88 13.40
C CYS A 154 -13.04 3.93 13.95
N PRO A 155 -12.23 3.62 14.97
CA PRO A 155 -11.20 4.52 15.50
C PRO A 155 -9.93 4.56 14.63
N LEU A 156 -10.07 4.50 13.30
CA LEU A 156 -8.95 4.50 12.37
C LEU A 156 -8.31 5.89 12.29
N THR A 157 -7.00 5.93 12.54
CA THR A 157 -6.17 7.13 12.37
C THR A 157 -5.32 7.06 11.11
N THR A 158 -4.90 5.84 10.71
CA THR A 158 -4.08 5.60 9.54
C THR A 158 -4.51 4.33 8.81
N VAL A 159 -4.47 4.37 7.49
CA VAL A 159 -4.56 3.22 6.61
C VAL A 159 -3.17 2.90 6.09
N LYS A 160 -2.78 1.62 6.15
CA LYS A 160 -1.48 1.15 5.65
C LYS A 160 -1.66 0.48 4.30
N ILE A 161 -0.79 0.80 3.34
CA ILE A 161 -0.75 0.16 2.02
C ILE A 161 0.62 -0.48 1.85
N SER A 162 0.66 -1.80 1.62
CA SER A 162 1.89 -2.52 1.33
C SER A 162 2.36 -2.18 -0.09
N ILE A 163 3.65 -1.90 -0.23
CA ILE A 163 4.34 -1.67 -1.53
C ILE A 163 5.36 -2.77 -1.84
N SER A 164 5.17 -3.93 -1.20
CA SER A 164 6.09 -5.06 -1.31
C SER A 164 6.36 -5.44 -2.76
N SER A 165 5.36 -5.43 -3.64
CA SER A 165 5.59 -5.88 -5.03
C SER A 165 6.65 -5.03 -5.76
N THR A 166 6.68 -3.72 -5.51
CA THR A 166 7.61 -2.81 -6.20
C THR A 166 8.96 -2.70 -5.52
N VAL A 167 8.97 -2.72 -4.18
CA VAL A 167 10.22 -2.55 -3.41
C VAL A 167 10.90 -3.88 -3.15
N SER A 168 10.17 -4.93 -2.79
CA SER A 168 10.75 -6.25 -2.49
C SER A 168 11.43 -6.86 -3.72
N GLU A 169 10.89 -6.67 -4.93
CA GLU A 169 11.57 -7.08 -6.17
C GLU A 169 12.93 -6.39 -6.38
N ARG A 170 13.07 -5.15 -5.91
CA ARG A 170 14.32 -4.37 -6.01
C ARG A 170 15.27 -4.69 -4.88
N MET A 171 14.76 -4.82 -3.66
CA MET A 171 15.55 -5.23 -2.49
C MET A 171 16.08 -6.65 -2.62
N ALA A 172 15.34 -7.57 -3.23
CA ALA A 172 15.80 -8.94 -3.50
C ALA A 172 16.99 -9.01 -4.46
N LYS A 173 17.23 -7.96 -5.27
CA LYS A 173 18.39 -7.87 -6.17
C LYS A 173 19.65 -7.34 -5.47
N LEU A 174 19.50 -6.81 -4.26
CA LEU A 174 20.60 -6.21 -3.51
C LEU A 174 21.30 -7.25 -2.62
N PRO A 175 22.61 -7.13 -2.40
CA PRO A 175 23.31 -7.87 -1.37
C PRO A 175 22.73 -7.58 0.02
N ARG A 176 22.75 -8.58 0.90
CA ARG A 176 22.19 -8.50 2.26
C ARG A 176 22.69 -7.31 3.08
N GLU A 177 23.95 -6.92 2.90
CA GLU A 177 24.54 -5.75 3.59
C GLU A 177 23.91 -4.42 3.13
N CYS A 178 23.59 -4.30 1.83
CA CYS A 178 22.92 -3.12 1.30
C CYS A 178 21.45 -3.10 1.73
N MET A 179 20.78 -4.26 1.77
CA MET A 179 19.41 -4.35 2.29
C MET A 179 19.33 -3.82 3.73
N LEU A 180 20.19 -4.29 4.63
CA LEU A 180 20.20 -3.85 6.03
C LEU A 180 20.42 -2.33 6.17
N SER A 181 21.28 -1.75 5.34
CA SER A 181 21.51 -0.29 5.35
C SER A 181 20.29 0.50 4.86
N VAL A 182 19.56 -0.04 3.88
CA VAL A 182 18.32 0.55 3.37
C VAL A 182 17.21 0.43 4.42
N GLU A 183 17.05 -0.74 5.04
CA GLU A 183 16.08 -0.99 6.11
C GLU A 183 16.28 -0.05 7.30
N GLU A 184 17.53 0.11 7.77
CA GLU A 184 17.87 1.02 8.86
C GLU A 184 17.49 2.48 8.54
N LYS A 185 17.70 2.91 7.29
CA LYS A 185 17.32 4.26 6.86
C LYS A 185 15.81 4.42 6.71
N ILE A 186 15.11 3.41 6.18
CA ILE A 186 13.65 3.41 6.06
C ILE A 186 12.99 3.50 7.44
N HIS A 187 13.54 2.82 8.45
CA HIS A 187 13.04 2.89 9.82
C HIS A 187 13.05 4.32 10.40
N ASN A 188 13.89 5.21 9.88
CA ASN A 188 13.96 6.61 10.29
C ASN A 188 13.03 7.53 9.49
N LEU A 189 12.37 7.03 8.44
CA LEU A 189 11.46 7.80 7.61
C LEU A 189 10.07 7.83 8.22
N ARG A 190 9.42 8.99 8.16
CA ARG A 190 8.05 9.14 8.67
C ARG A 190 7.07 8.46 7.73
N ARG A 191 6.03 7.85 8.30
CA ARG A 191 4.91 7.21 7.56
C ARG A 191 5.30 6.01 6.71
N LEU A 192 6.45 5.39 7.01
CA LEU A 192 6.85 4.10 6.45
C LEU A 192 7.10 3.15 7.62
N ASP A 193 6.41 2.01 7.62
CA ASP A 193 6.66 0.93 8.56
C ASP A 193 7.32 -0.22 7.80
N LEU A 194 8.39 -0.79 8.34
CA LEU A 194 9.04 -1.98 7.81
C LEU A 194 8.58 -3.20 8.61
N LEU A 195 7.96 -4.17 7.93
CA LEU A 195 7.59 -5.45 8.52
C LEU A 195 8.79 -6.39 8.62
N PRO A 196 8.77 -7.38 9.55
CA PRO A 196 9.89 -8.30 9.76
C PRO A 196 10.23 -9.21 8.56
N ASP A 197 9.30 -9.37 7.63
CA ASP A 197 9.46 -10.12 6.38
C ASP A 197 10.14 -9.30 5.27
N GLY A 198 10.40 -8.01 5.51
CA GLY A 198 10.99 -7.07 4.56
C GLY A 198 9.97 -6.24 3.79
N ASP A 199 8.67 -6.43 4.04
CA ASP A 199 7.62 -5.65 3.40
C ASP A 199 7.59 -4.22 3.95
N ILE A 200 7.47 -3.24 3.06
CA ILE A 200 7.29 -1.85 3.44
C ILE A 200 5.80 -1.51 3.38
N LEU A 201 5.28 -1.00 4.48
CA LEU A 201 3.96 -0.43 4.59
C LEU A 201 4.03 1.09 4.56
N VAL A 202 3.17 1.69 3.77
CA VAL A 202 3.05 3.13 3.61
C VAL A 202 1.82 3.60 4.37
N CYS A 203 1.99 4.51 5.33
CA CYS A 203 0.94 4.91 6.26
C CYS A 203 0.28 6.23 5.82
N PHE A 204 -0.98 6.15 5.42
CA PHE A 204 -1.78 7.30 5.01
C PHE A 204 -2.75 7.70 6.13
N PRO A 205 -2.74 8.97 6.56
CA PRO A 205 -3.67 9.44 7.59
C PRO A 205 -5.11 9.47 7.08
N VAL A 206 -6.04 9.08 7.96
CA VAL A 206 -7.48 9.22 7.75
C VAL A 206 -7.91 10.55 8.35
N VAL A 207 -8.37 11.46 7.50
CA VAL A 207 -8.82 12.80 7.92
C VAL A 207 -10.35 12.79 8.00
N ARG A 208 -10.87 13.19 9.16
CA ARG A 208 -12.30 13.47 9.34
C ARG A 208 -12.57 14.90 8.90
N MET A 209 -13.47 15.08 7.94
CA MET A 209 -13.95 16.40 7.57
C MET A 209 -15.36 16.56 8.16
N ALA A 210 -15.51 17.58 9.00
CA ALA A 210 -16.83 18.03 9.42
C ALA A 210 -17.60 18.53 8.18
N ALA A 211 -18.91 18.31 8.15
CA ALA A 211 -19.78 18.90 7.15
C ALA A 211 -19.50 20.41 7.06
N GLY A 212 -19.30 20.91 5.84
CA GLY A 212 -19.14 22.36 5.64
C GLY A 212 -20.41 23.08 6.10
N ASP A 213 -20.26 24.35 6.53
CA ASP A 213 -21.34 25.25 6.95
C ASP A 213 -22.30 25.63 5.79
N GLU A 214 -22.77 24.66 5.00
CA GLU A 214 -23.87 24.85 4.05
C GLU A 214 -25.08 24.06 4.54
N ALA A 215 -25.92 24.80 5.27
CA ALA A 215 -27.26 24.41 5.64
C ALA A 215 -28.06 24.02 4.39
N ASP A 216 -28.50 22.78 4.33
CA ASP A 216 -29.87 22.35 4.04
C ASP A 216 -29.87 20.85 3.69
N ASP A 217 -30.04 20.03 4.73
CA ASP A 217 -30.83 18.78 4.80
C ASP A 217 -30.27 17.88 5.91
N ASP A 218 -31.18 17.27 6.68
CA ASP A 218 -30.93 16.50 7.89
C ASP A 218 -30.04 15.25 7.66
N GLN A 219 -28.72 15.41 7.61
CA GLN A 219 -27.77 14.33 7.88
C GLN A 219 -26.39 14.93 8.19
N ASP A 220 -25.98 14.96 9.45
CA ASP A 220 -24.59 15.23 9.88
C ASP A 220 -23.68 14.05 9.43
N ASP A 221 -23.48 13.88 8.12
CA ASP A 221 -22.62 12.81 7.60
C ASP A 221 -21.15 13.24 7.68
N GLU A 222 -20.48 12.80 8.75
CA GLU A 222 -19.02 12.89 8.86
C GLU A 222 -18.37 12.20 7.64
N THR A 223 -17.64 12.96 6.82
CA THR A 223 -16.95 12.40 5.65
C THR A 223 -15.49 12.07 6.01
N PHE A 224 -15.08 10.83 5.76
CA PHE A 224 -13.74 10.31 6.06
C PHE A 224 -12.90 10.23 4.80
N LYS A 225 -11.79 10.97 4.67
CA LYS A 225 -10.91 10.86 3.49
C LYS A 225 -9.51 10.38 3.86
N VAL A 226 -9.02 9.40 3.11
CA VAL A 226 -7.62 8.95 3.17
C VAL A 226 -6.82 9.79 2.18
N ARG A 227 -5.84 10.56 2.66
CA ARG A 227 -5.05 11.46 1.82
C ARG A 227 -3.59 11.53 2.27
N ASP A 228 -2.68 11.71 1.31
CA ASP A 228 -1.30 12.05 1.63
C ASP A 228 -1.18 13.54 1.98
N THR A 229 -1.33 13.87 3.26
CA THR A 229 -1.22 15.26 3.73
C THR A 229 0.17 15.83 3.40
N ASN A 230 0.19 16.93 2.65
CA ASN A 230 1.41 17.65 2.24
C ASN A 230 2.44 16.81 1.48
N ASN A 231 2.02 15.71 0.84
CA ASN A 231 2.90 14.78 0.12
C ASN A 231 4.05 14.22 0.99
N GLU A 232 3.88 14.19 2.31
CA GLU A 232 4.92 13.69 3.23
C GLU A 232 5.23 12.22 2.98
N THR A 233 4.19 11.44 2.76
CA THR A 233 4.27 10.00 2.55
C THR A 233 4.98 9.70 1.22
N ALA A 234 4.61 10.43 0.16
CA ALA A 234 5.27 10.42 -1.13
C ALA A 234 6.77 10.74 -1.02
N ARG A 235 7.14 11.79 -0.26
CA ARG A 235 8.55 12.19 -0.08
C ARG A 235 9.35 11.11 0.65
N SER A 236 8.81 10.55 1.74
CA SER A 236 9.46 9.45 2.46
C SER A 236 9.67 8.24 1.54
N LEU A 237 8.63 7.82 0.82
CA LEU A 237 8.73 6.69 -0.10
C LEU A 237 9.77 6.94 -1.20
N TYR A 238 9.80 8.15 -1.75
CA TYR A 238 10.78 8.53 -2.75
C TYR A 238 12.22 8.44 -2.20
N GLN A 239 12.47 8.91 -0.97
CA GLN A 239 13.78 8.78 -0.33
C GLN A 239 14.19 7.30 -0.18
N ALA A 240 13.26 6.43 0.19
CA ALA A 240 13.51 4.99 0.24
C ALA A 240 13.88 4.41 -1.14
N LEU A 241 13.10 4.75 -2.18
CA LEU A 241 13.37 4.31 -3.56
C LEU A 241 14.70 4.85 -4.10
N GLN A 242 15.08 6.07 -3.75
CA GLN A 242 16.35 6.68 -4.14
C GLN A 242 17.54 5.95 -3.48
N LEU A 243 17.41 5.56 -2.22
CA LEU A 243 18.42 4.76 -1.53
C LEU A 243 18.58 3.39 -2.19
N ILE A 244 17.47 2.70 -2.49
CA ILE A 244 17.48 1.42 -3.20
C ILE A 244 18.17 1.57 -4.56
N ALA A 245 17.79 2.58 -5.35
CA ALA A 245 18.40 2.85 -6.65
C ALA A 245 19.91 3.14 -6.56
N PHE A 246 20.33 3.87 -5.53
CA PHE A 246 21.75 4.14 -5.28
C PHE A 246 22.54 2.85 -5.02
N HIS A 247 22.00 1.94 -4.21
CA HIS A 247 22.64 0.65 -3.94
C HIS A 247 22.63 -0.26 -5.18
N GLU A 248 21.55 -0.28 -5.97
CA GLU A 248 21.49 -1.03 -7.24
C GLU A 248 22.54 -0.54 -8.24
N LEU A 249 22.76 0.76 -8.31
CA LEU A 249 23.79 1.38 -9.15
C LEU A 249 25.22 1.04 -8.69
N LYS A 250 25.43 0.96 -7.37
CA LYS A 250 26.74 0.62 -6.77
C LYS A 250 27.16 -0.81 -7.10
N GLU A 251 26.19 -1.72 -7.10
CA GLU A 251 26.41 -3.13 -7.43
C GLU A 251 26.39 -3.40 -8.94
N SER A 252 25.73 -2.55 -9.72
CA SER A 252 25.80 -2.61 -11.17
C SER A 252 27.20 -2.22 -11.65
N SER A 253 27.75 -3.00 -12.58
CA SER A 253 29.07 -2.81 -13.21
C SER A 253 29.35 -1.41 -13.77
N ILE A 254 28.33 -0.54 -13.84
CA ILE A 254 28.40 0.87 -14.22
C ILE A 254 29.31 1.68 -13.29
N LEU A 255 29.26 1.46 -11.97
CA LEU A 255 30.15 2.17 -11.04
C LEU A 255 31.59 1.62 -11.08
N LEU A 256 31.76 0.33 -11.37
CA LEU A 256 33.06 -0.29 -11.67
C LEU A 256 33.63 0.24 -13.00
N GLU A 257 32.83 0.37 -14.04
CA GLU A 257 33.18 0.98 -15.33
C GLU A 257 33.53 2.46 -15.18
N LEU A 258 32.75 3.24 -14.42
CA LEU A 258 33.03 4.64 -14.09
C LEU A 258 34.29 4.79 -13.23
N ALA A 259 34.51 3.90 -12.27
CA ALA A 259 35.70 3.88 -11.43
C ALA A 259 36.96 3.43 -12.22
N LEU A 260 36.84 2.47 -13.13
CA LEU A 260 37.89 2.08 -14.09
C LEU A 260 38.23 3.22 -15.05
N TRP A 261 37.21 3.96 -15.51
CA TRP A 261 37.38 5.19 -16.28
C TRP A 261 38.16 6.25 -15.50
N LYS A 262 37.81 6.46 -14.22
CA LYS A 262 38.49 7.41 -13.33
C LYS A 262 39.91 6.96 -12.95
N SER A 263 40.13 5.67 -12.74
CA SER A 263 41.45 5.08 -12.49
C SER A 263 42.40 5.25 -13.68
N LYS A 264 41.89 5.11 -14.91
CA LYS A 264 42.65 5.39 -16.15
C LYS A 264 43.06 6.86 -16.31
N THR A 265 42.39 7.80 -15.64
CA THR A 265 42.75 9.23 -15.66
C THR A 265 43.75 9.62 -14.58
N ASP A 266 43.89 8.84 -13.51
CA ASP A 266 44.75 9.15 -12.36
C ASP A 266 46.15 8.48 -12.42
N GLU A 267 46.38 7.49 -13.30
CA GLU A 267 47.73 6.96 -13.53
C GLU A 267 48.57 7.92 -14.39
N SER A 268 49.53 8.54 -13.71
CA SER A 268 50.51 9.47 -14.21
C SER A 268 51.46 8.84 -15.23
N THR A 269 51.05 8.76 -16.49
CA THR A 269 52.01 8.91 -17.60
C THR A 269 51.41 9.71 -18.74
N SER A 270 52.14 10.77 -19.11
CA SER A 270 51.79 11.74 -20.13
C SER A 270 51.46 11.09 -21.47
N VAL A 271 50.18 11.03 -21.82
CA VAL A 271 49.74 10.92 -23.21
C VAL A 271 48.98 12.18 -23.56
N ALA A 272 49.34 12.77 -24.70
CA ALA A 272 48.90 14.08 -25.15
C ALA A 272 47.38 14.19 -25.18
N ARG A 273 46.91 15.36 -24.76
CA ARG A 273 45.60 15.65 -24.19
C ARG A 273 44.48 15.87 -25.22
N GLU A 274 44.52 15.20 -26.37
CA GLU A 274 43.50 15.35 -27.43
C GLU A 274 42.57 14.15 -27.62
N ASP A 275 42.94 12.94 -27.16
CA ASP A 275 42.13 11.72 -27.43
C ASP A 275 41.36 11.14 -26.22
N CYS A 276 41.48 11.73 -25.02
CA CYS A 276 40.66 11.34 -23.85
C CYS A 276 39.37 12.17 -23.72
N ARG A 277 38.82 12.66 -24.84
CA ARG A 277 37.51 13.32 -24.90
C ARG A 277 36.46 12.38 -25.49
N VAL A 278 36.25 11.22 -24.89
CA VAL A 278 34.98 10.54 -25.11
C VAL A 278 34.11 10.88 -23.92
N ALA A 279 33.33 11.96 -24.06
CA ALA A 279 32.21 12.19 -23.18
C ALA A 279 31.36 10.91 -23.17
N ILE A 280 30.90 10.45 -21.99
CA ILE A 280 29.81 9.47 -21.93
C ILE A 280 28.73 10.00 -22.87
N PRO A 281 28.38 9.27 -23.95
CA PRO A 281 27.45 9.79 -24.94
C PRO A 281 26.19 10.25 -24.22
N ASP A 282 25.68 11.45 -24.51
CA ASP A 282 24.46 11.96 -23.89
C ASP A 282 23.29 10.96 -23.91
N PRO A 283 23.15 10.06 -24.92
CA PRO A 283 22.20 8.96 -24.88
C PRO A 283 22.46 7.95 -23.75
N ALA A 284 23.71 7.56 -23.49
CA ALA A 284 24.08 6.63 -22.43
C ALA A 284 23.93 7.27 -21.04
N LYS A 285 24.27 8.57 -20.92
CA LYS A 285 24.06 9.36 -19.71
C LYS A 285 22.56 9.54 -19.42
N SER A 286 21.77 9.87 -20.44
CA SER A 286 20.32 9.96 -20.36
C SER A 286 19.68 8.60 -20.10
N LEU A 287 20.23 7.50 -20.64
CA LEU A 287 19.73 6.14 -20.36
C LEU A 287 20.03 5.72 -18.93
N ILE A 288 21.22 6.00 -18.39
CA ILE A 288 21.55 5.75 -16.98
C ILE A 288 20.69 6.64 -16.07
N MET A 289 20.53 7.92 -16.39
CA MET A 289 19.66 8.84 -15.66
C MET A 289 18.19 8.44 -15.75
N LYS A 290 17.71 7.96 -16.90
CA LYS A 290 16.34 7.47 -17.11
C LYS A 290 16.11 6.13 -16.41
N TYR A 291 17.07 5.21 -16.47
CA TYR A 291 17.06 3.91 -15.79
C TYR A 291 17.07 4.05 -14.26
N CYS A 292 17.71 5.10 -13.75
CA CYS A 292 17.83 5.36 -12.31
C CYS A 292 16.84 6.40 -11.78
N GLY A 293 15.90 6.88 -12.61
CA GLY A 293 14.91 7.90 -12.23
C GLY A 293 15.47 9.33 -12.03
N PHE A 294 16.74 9.58 -12.35
CA PHE A 294 17.43 10.87 -12.22
C PHE A 294 17.32 11.79 -13.45
N ALA A 295 16.50 11.45 -14.46
CA ALA A 295 16.40 12.21 -15.71
C ALA A 295 16.00 13.69 -15.51
N GLY A 296 15.36 14.05 -14.38
CA GLY A 296 15.00 15.42 -14.03
C GLY A 296 15.97 16.13 -13.06
N PHE A 297 17.04 15.48 -12.61
CA PHE A 297 17.90 16.02 -11.53
C PHE A 297 18.96 17.02 -12.03
N LEU A 298 19.24 17.05 -13.33
CA LEU A 298 20.25 17.89 -13.98
C LEU A 298 19.80 18.42 -15.35
N GLU A 299 18.50 18.71 -15.53
CA GLU A 299 18.17 19.69 -16.57
C GLU A 299 18.81 21.01 -16.13
N PRO A 300 19.72 21.61 -16.93
CA PRO A 300 20.17 22.96 -16.64
C PRO A 300 18.92 23.82 -16.60
N ALA A 301 18.70 24.55 -15.50
CA ALA A 301 17.83 25.71 -15.56
C ALA A 301 18.31 26.51 -16.78
N ILE A 302 17.49 26.56 -17.84
CA ILE A 302 17.74 27.45 -18.95
C ILE A 302 17.49 28.84 -18.38
N GLU A 303 18.51 29.40 -17.73
CA GLU A 303 18.62 30.83 -17.56
C GLU A 303 18.72 31.42 -18.96
N GLY A 304 17.64 32.09 -19.38
CA GLY A 304 17.74 33.24 -20.26
C GLY A 304 16.95 33.16 -21.55
N SER A 305 15.78 33.80 -21.54
CA SER A 305 15.42 34.84 -22.53
C SER A 305 14.41 35.81 -21.93
#